data_AF-E3NSB0-F1
#
_entry.id   AF-E3NSB0-F1
#
_cell.length_a   1.000
_cell.length_b   1.000
_cell.length_c   1.000
_cell.angle_alpha   90.00
_cell.angle_beta   90.00
_cell.angle_gamma   90.00
#
_symmetry.space_group_name_H-M   'P 1'
#
loop_
_entity.id
_entity.type
_entity.pdbx_description
1 polymer ?
#
loop_
_entity_poly.entity_id
_entity_poly.type
_entity_poly.pdbx_seq_one_letter_code
_entity_poly.pdbx_strand_id
1 'polypeptide(L)'
;MLITRPRRLGSLFNGKVIKQVGPQLNDMYIITRNCIGGPPHCECDNCPKPPPPPPIPPPGPPPPRVMHDEWIDIREGDPFPTRKLVQALDKTLDTLPGVNPDQYVALWYMQGEPVMGRVWNEGGKVAANFSWFNNEYCKGVGSIQLLVRLGPHVVGYEYGWIPFPEAATFEEGKTWKPVHVNNHKGDISVGVVNLAGGKQILAKVDVRNESYGYGYQGKEISARGPACASSVTVLCRKAMPGYKLDG
;
A
#
# COMPACT_ATOMS: atom_id res chain seq x y z
N MET A 1 -2.56 -45.59 23.69
CA MET A 1 -1.98 -45.60 22.33
C MET A 1 -1.97 -44.17 21.81
N LEU A 2 -0.87 -43.43 21.95
CA LEU A 2 -0.75 -42.09 21.36
C LEU A 2 -0.53 -42.27 19.85
N ILE A 3 -1.50 -41.85 19.05
CA ILE A 3 -1.34 -41.75 17.60
C ILE A 3 -0.44 -40.54 17.35
N THR A 4 0.86 -40.76 17.17
CA THR A 4 1.78 -39.73 16.69
C THR A 4 1.49 -39.49 15.21
N ARG A 5 0.67 -38.47 14.93
CA ARG A 5 0.47 -38.03 13.55
C ARG A 5 1.81 -37.50 13.01
N PRO A 6 2.23 -37.90 11.79
CA PRO A 6 3.50 -37.45 11.23
C PRO A 6 3.48 -35.93 11.00
N ARG A 7 4.57 -35.24 11.34
CA ARG A 7 4.76 -33.82 11.02
C ARG A 7 4.94 -33.68 9.51
N ARG A 8 3.88 -33.28 8.81
CA ARG A 8 3.87 -33.04 7.36
C ARG A 8 3.15 -31.74 7.06
N LEU A 9 3.72 -30.95 6.16
CA LEU A 9 3.04 -29.82 5.54
C LEU A 9 2.58 -30.24 4.13
N GLY A 10 1.36 -29.85 3.76
CA GLY A 10 0.87 -29.91 2.39
C GLY A 10 0.48 -28.53 1.90
N SER A 11 0.99 -28.11 0.74
CA SER A 11 0.56 -26.90 0.05
C SER A 11 0.03 -27.24 -1.35
N LEU A 12 -1.00 -26.53 -1.82
CA LEU A 12 -1.55 -26.69 -3.16
C LEU A 12 -1.08 -25.54 -4.03
N PHE A 13 -0.39 -25.84 -5.12
CA PHE A 13 0.07 -24.85 -6.08
C PHE A 13 -0.04 -25.40 -7.50
N ASN A 14 -0.63 -24.63 -8.42
CA ASN A 14 -0.88 -25.05 -9.81
C ASN A 14 -1.52 -26.44 -9.93
N GLY A 15 -2.54 -26.71 -9.10
CA GLY A 15 -3.26 -27.99 -9.08
C GLY A 15 -2.46 -29.18 -8.53
N LYS A 16 -1.23 -28.96 -8.03
CA LYS A 16 -0.38 -30.01 -7.46
C LYS A 16 -0.21 -29.83 -5.96
N VAL A 17 -0.32 -30.94 -5.22
CA VAL A 17 -0.05 -30.97 -3.78
C VAL A 17 1.44 -31.20 -3.56
N ILE A 18 2.13 -30.20 -3.03
CA ILE A 18 3.51 -30.26 -2.58
C ILE A 18 3.51 -30.70 -1.11
N LYS A 19 4.26 -31.76 -0.79
CA LYS A 19 4.37 -32.29 0.58
C LYS A 19 5.79 -32.12 1.09
N GLN A 20 5.94 -31.58 2.30
CA GLN A 20 7.24 -31.36 2.94
C GLN A 20 7.25 -31.93 4.37
N VAL A 21 8.39 -32.47 4.80
CA VAL A 21 8.58 -33.18 6.08
C VAL A 21 10.01 -33.03 6.59
N GLY A 22 10.21 -32.73 7.88
CA GLY A 22 11.55 -32.66 8.47
C GLY A 22 12.11 -31.23 8.57
N PRO A 23 13.45 -31.05 8.57
CA PRO A 23 14.10 -29.78 8.91
C PRO A 23 13.71 -28.57 8.05
N GLN A 24 13.25 -28.77 6.82
CA GLN A 24 12.77 -27.69 5.95
C GLN A 24 11.51 -26.99 6.48
N LEU A 25 10.85 -27.56 7.49
CA LEU A 25 9.73 -26.92 8.18
C LEU A 25 10.17 -25.94 9.28
N ASN A 26 11.47 -25.91 9.64
CA ASN A 26 11.94 -25.15 10.81
C ASN A 26 11.81 -23.64 10.64
N ASP A 27 12.01 -23.13 9.43
CA ASP A 27 11.95 -21.70 9.13
C ASP A 27 10.56 -21.26 8.62
N MET A 28 9.58 -22.16 8.65
CA MET A 28 8.21 -21.84 8.26
C MET A 28 7.45 -21.16 9.39
N TYR A 29 6.78 -20.07 9.07
CA TYR A 29 5.96 -19.35 10.04
C TYR A 29 4.66 -20.11 10.35
N ILE A 30 4.31 -20.14 11.63
CA ILE A 30 3.00 -20.58 12.12
C ILE A 30 2.39 -19.47 12.97
N ILE A 31 1.06 -19.43 13.03
CA ILE A 31 0.35 -18.49 13.89
C ILE A 31 0.33 -19.05 15.31
N THR A 32 0.75 -18.25 16.27
CA THR A 32 0.57 -18.52 17.70
C THR A 32 -0.45 -17.54 18.27
N ARG A 33 -1.21 -17.97 19.27
CA ARG A 33 -2.09 -17.07 20.03
C ARG A 33 -1.27 -16.52 21.18
N ASN A 34 -0.96 -15.22 21.14
CA ASN A 34 -0.39 -14.56 22.32
C ASN A 34 -1.54 -14.26 23.31
N CYS A 35 -1.51 -14.93 24.46
CA CYS A 35 -2.54 -14.81 25.50
C CYS A 35 -2.17 -13.82 26.61
N ILE A 36 -1.00 -13.17 26.53
CA ILE A 36 -0.51 -12.23 27.55
C ILE A 36 -0.03 -10.94 26.87
N GLY A 37 -0.60 -9.80 27.28
CA GLY A 37 -0.29 -8.50 26.70
C GLY A 37 -0.92 -8.25 25.33
N GLY A 38 -0.48 -7.19 24.66
CA GLY A 38 -0.89 -6.83 23.29
C GLY A 38 0.20 -7.08 22.25
N PRO A 39 -0.12 -6.92 20.96
CA PRO A 39 0.89 -6.95 19.91
C PRO A 39 1.89 -5.79 20.07
N PRO A 40 3.08 -5.89 19.45
CA PRO A 40 3.98 -4.75 19.33
C PRO A 40 3.25 -3.52 18.77
N HIS A 41 3.53 -2.35 19.33
CA HIS A 41 2.94 -1.06 18.91
C HIS A 41 1.42 -0.94 19.09
N CYS A 42 0.81 -1.74 19.98
CA CYS A 42 -0.60 -1.55 20.34
C CYS A 42 -0.82 -0.17 21.00
N GLU A 43 -1.80 0.58 20.50
CA GLU A 43 -2.14 1.92 20.98
C GLU A 43 -3.31 1.93 21.99
N CYS A 44 -3.72 0.77 22.52
CA CYS A 44 -4.82 0.70 23.49
C CYS A 44 -4.39 1.17 24.89
N ASP A 45 -5.38 1.56 25.71
CA ASP A 45 -5.12 2.10 27.05
C ASP A 45 -4.47 1.09 28.01
N ASN A 46 -4.59 -0.21 27.74
CA ASN A 46 -4.05 -1.28 28.58
C ASN A 46 -2.59 -1.63 28.26
N CYS A 47 -2.10 -1.27 27.07
CA CYS A 47 -0.73 -1.57 26.69
C CYS A 47 0.23 -0.48 27.21
N PRO A 48 1.42 -0.85 27.70
CA PRO A 48 2.41 0.14 28.12
C PRO A 48 2.80 1.00 26.92
N LYS A 49 2.58 2.31 27.04
CA LYS A 49 2.98 3.27 26.01
C LYS A 49 4.50 3.31 25.95
N PRO A 50 5.11 3.29 24.75
CA PRO A 50 6.56 3.42 24.65
C PRO A 50 6.99 4.74 25.31
N PRO A 51 8.08 4.73 26.11
CA PRO A 51 8.58 5.96 26.71
C PRO A 51 8.94 6.97 25.60
N PRO A 52 8.83 8.28 25.87
CA PRO A 52 9.25 9.29 24.91
C PRO A 52 10.72 9.06 24.52
N PRO A 53 11.11 9.38 23.27
CA PRO A 53 12.49 9.22 22.83
C PRO A 53 13.44 9.98 23.77
N PRO A 54 14.55 9.38 24.23
CA PRO A 54 15.52 10.10 25.03
C PRO A 54 16.14 11.26 24.23
N PRO A 55 16.53 12.37 24.88
CA PRO A 55 17.15 13.52 24.21
C PRO A 55 18.42 13.16 23.44
N ILE A 56 19.15 12.14 23.92
CA ILE A 56 20.31 11.55 23.28
C ILE A 56 19.94 10.11 22.92
N PRO A 57 19.99 9.71 21.64
CA PRO A 57 19.75 8.33 21.24
C PRO A 57 20.72 7.40 21.98
N PRO A 58 20.25 6.31 22.61
CA PRO A 58 21.15 5.36 23.23
C PRO A 58 22.11 4.79 22.16
N PRO A 59 23.39 4.57 22.48
CA PRO A 59 24.31 3.92 21.56
C PRO A 59 23.81 2.49 21.29
N GLY A 60 23.46 2.20 20.03
CA GLY A 60 22.93 0.92 19.61
C GLY A 60 22.03 1.02 18.37
N PRO A 61 21.64 -0.13 17.78
CA PRO A 61 20.67 -0.15 16.70
C PRO A 61 19.32 0.44 17.20
N PRO A 62 18.59 1.17 16.35
CA PRO A 62 17.31 1.71 16.75
C PRO A 62 16.30 0.59 17.05
N PRO A 63 15.28 0.83 17.89
CA PRO A 63 14.26 -0.17 18.20
C PRO A 63 13.60 -0.72 16.92
N PRO A 64 13.18 -1.99 16.88
CA PRO A 64 12.43 -2.52 15.75
C PRO A 64 11.19 -1.68 15.47
N ARG A 65 10.95 -1.37 14.20
CA ARG A 65 9.79 -0.63 13.73
C ARG A 65 9.21 -1.31 12.49
N VAL A 66 7.95 -1.00 12.20
CA VAL A 66 7.29 -1.50 11.01
C VAL A 66 7.97 -0.90 9.77
N MET A 67 8.45 -1.77 8.88
CA MET A 67 9.11 -1.40 7.61
C MET A 67 8.25 -1.71 6.37
N HIS A 68 7.07 -2.29 6.57
CA HIS A 68 6.12 -2.62 5.51
C HIS A 68 4.98 -1.62 5.45
N ASP A 69 4.40 -1.48 4.26
CA ASP A 69 3.20 -0.67 4.06
C ASP A 69 2.02 -1.38 4.74
N GLU A 70 1.24 -0.63 5.51
CA GLU A 70 0.07 -1.15 6.22
C GLU A 70 -1.17 -1.03 5.34
N TRP A 71 -1.77 -2.17 5.01
CA TRP A 71 -3.01 -2.26 4.24
C TRP A 71 -4.12 -2.82 5.11
N ILE A 72 -5.29 -2.16 5.14
CA ILE A 72 -6.48 -2.71 5.79
C ILE A 72 -7.44 -3.26 4.75
N ASP A 73 -7.99 -4.43 5.02
CA ASP A 73 -9.06 -5.02 4.20
C ASP A 73 -10.40 -4.36 4.54
N ILE A 74 -11.14 -3.98 3.51
CA ILE A 74 -12.49 -3.41 3.63
C ILE A 74 -13.30 -3.74 2.38
N ARG A 75 -14.63 -3.61 2.44
CA ARG A 75 -15.47 -3.68 1.25
C ARG A 75 -16.02 -2.31 0.88
N GLU A 76 -16.25 -2.11 -0.42
CA GLU A 76 -17.11 -1.02 -0.90
C GLU A 76 -18.45 -1.03 -0.13
N GLY A 77 -18.88 0.14 0.33
CA GLY A 77 -20.11 0.32 1.09
C GLY A 77 -20.00 0.05 2.60
N ASP A 78 -18.89 -0.50 3.10
CA ASP A 78 -18.61 -0.55 4.53
C ASP A 78 -18.47 0.88 5.12
N PRO A 79 -18.64 1.06 6.44
CA PRO A 79 -18.39 2.35 7.09
C PRO A 79 -16.98 2.86 6.79
N PHE A 80 -16.87 4.16 6.50
CA PHE A 80 -15.57 4.76 6.20
C PHE A 80 -14.62 4.64 7.41
N PRO A 81 -13.37 4.18 7.25
CA PRO A 81 -12.47 3.92 8.37
C PRO A 81 -12.17 5.17 9.20
N THR A 82 -11.99 4.97 10.50
CA THR A 82 -11.47 6.00 11.41
C THR A 82 -9.94 6.03 11.47
N ARG A 83 -9.26 4.98 10.97
CA ARG A 83 -7.79 4.95 10.85
C ARG A 83 -7.33 6.03 9.87
N LYS A 84 -6.17 6.63 10.12
CA LYS A 84 -5.58 7.62 9.22
C LYS A 84 -5.14 6.96 7.92
N LEU A 85 -5.78 7.32 6.81
CA LEU A 85 -5.43 6.82 5.47
C LEU A 85 -4.39 7.73 4.80
N VAL A 86 -3.70 7.22 3.77
CA VAL A 86 -2.83 8.03 2.92
C VAL A 86 -3.68 8.80 1.91
N GLN A 87 -3.78 10.12 2.11
CA GLN A 87 -4.52 11.04 1.23
C GLN A 87 -3.63 11.49 0.06
N ALA A 88 -4.24 11.62 -1.11
CA ALA A 88 -3.61 12.13 -2.32
C ALA A 88 -2.98 13.51 -2.07
N LEU A 89 -1.67 13.64 -2.33
CA LEU A 89 -0.87 14.85 -2.07
C LEU A 89 -0.95 15.41 -0.64
N ASP A 90 -1.43 14.61 0.33
CA ASP A 90 -1.72 15.04 1.70
C ASP A 90 -2.61 16.29 1.78
N LYS A 91 -3.52 16.47 0.80
CA LYS A 91 -4.46 17.60 0.73
C LYS A 91 -5.74 17.25 -0.01
N THR A 92 -6.75 18.11 0.14
CA THR A 92 -7.91 18.15 -0.76
C THR A 92 -7.47 18.61 -2.15
N LEU A 93 -7.79 17.81 -3.18
CA LEU A 93 -7.37 18.09 -4.55
C LEU A 93 -8.30 19.09 -5.25
N ASP A 94 -7.76 19.90 -6.16
CA ASP A 94 -8.60 20.49 -7.21
C ASP A 94 -8.81 19.44 -8.30
N THR A 95 -9.94 18.72 -8.27
CA THR A 95 -10.14 17.53 -9.12
C THR A 95 -11.16 17.73 -10.25
N LEU A 96 -11.40 16.67 -11.02
CA LEU A 96 -12.35 16.66 -12.13
C LEU A 96 -13.81 16.82 -11.65
N PRO A 97 -14.71 17.39 -12.47
CA PRO A 97 -16.13 17.48 -12.15
C PRO A 97 -16.74 16.13 -11.75
N GLY A 98 -17.51 16.12 -10.67
CA GLY A 98 -18.17 14.90 -10.17
C GLY A 98 -17.24 13.91 -9.47
N VAL A 99 -15.96 14.24 -9.28
CA VAL A 99 -15.02 13.42 -8.51
C VAL A 99 -14.84 14.06 -7.13
N ASN A 100 -14.86 13.25 -6.08
CA ASN A 100 -14.60 13.74 -4.72
C ASN A 100 -13.13 14.24 -4.62
N PRO A 101 -12.87 15.44 -4.08
CA PRO A 101 -11.53 15.99 -3.99
C PRO A 101 -10.67 15.35 -2.88
N ASP A 102 -11.27 14.71 -1.88
CA ASP A 102 -10.58 13.97 -0.82
C ASP A 102 -10.42 12.51 -1.21
N GLN A 103 -9.33 12.22 -1.92
CA GLN A 103 -9.02 10.91 -2.48
C GLN A 103 -7.96 10.20 -1.64
N TYR A 104 -8.16 8.91 -1.36
CA TYR A 104 -7.24 8.10 -0.58
C TYR A 104 -6.79 6.87 -1.37
N VAL A 105 -5.55 6.43 -1.11
CA VAL A 105 -4.92 5.31 -1.81
C VAL A 105 -5.62 3.99 -1.49
N ALA A 106 -5.99 3.27 -2.53
CA ALA A 106 -6.58 1.95 -2.44
C ALA A 106 -5.98 0.98 -3.46
N LEU A 107 -6.05 -0.30 -3.13
CA LEU A 107 -5.60 -1.42 -3.94
C LEU A 107 -6.75 -2.39 -4.15
N TRP A 108 -6.89 -2.85 -5.38
CA TRP A 108 -7.81 -3.90 -5.78
C TRP A 108 -7.08 -4.92 -6.65
N TYR A 109 -7.75 -6.04 -6.97
CA TYR A 109 -7.21 -7.04 -7.88
C TYR A 109 -8.23 -7.39 -8.95
N MET A 110 -7.77 -7.41 -10.20
CA MET A 110 -8.55 -7.89 -11.33
C MET A 110 -7.73 -8.92 -12.10
N GLN A 111 -8.26 -10.13 -12.26
CA GLN A 111 -7.59 -11.25 -12.94
C GLN A 111 -6.14 -11.52 -12.43
N GLY A 112 -5.90 -11.33 -11.13
CA GLY A 112 -4.60 -11.53 -10.50
C GLY A 112 -3.61 -10.36 -10.69
N GLU A 113 -4.02 -9.26 -11.30
CA GLU A 113 -3.23 -8.03 -11.43
C GLU A 113 -3.60 -7.03 -10.33
N PRO A 114 -2.62 -6.42 -9.63
CA PRO A 114 -2.88 -5.34 -8.70
C PRO A 114 -3.32 -4.08 -9.45
N VAL A 115 -4.37 -3.44 -8.96
CA VAL A 115 -4.94 -2.22 -9.53
C VAL A 115 -5.00 -1.18 -8.42
N MET A 116 -4.07 -0.23 -8.46
CA MET A 116 -4.15 0.95 -7.60
C MET A 116 -5.30 1.86 -8.07
N GLY A 117 -5.96 2.50 -7.12
CA GLY A 117 -7.08 3.39 -7.39
C GLY A 117 -7.32 4.34 -6.24
N ARG A 118 -8.56 4.85 -6.19
CA ARG A 118 -8.96 5.85 -5.21
C ARG A 118 -10.23 5.45 -4.48
N VAL A 119 -10.28 5.78 -3.20
CA VAL A 119 -11.51 5.78 -2.41
C VAL A 119 -11.79 7.16 -1.84
N TRP A 120 -13.03 7.39 -1.46
CA TRP A 120 -13.47 8.59 -0.75
C TRP A 120 -14.62 8.24 0.19
N ASN A 121 -14.91 9.17 1.11
CA ASN A 121 -16.06 9.05 1.99
C ASN A 121 -17.32 9.56 1.26
N GLU A 122 -18.27 8.67 1.02
CA GLU A 122 -19.57 8.98 0.46
C GLU A 122 -20.65 8.70 1.50
N GLY A 123 -21.11 9.74 2.18
CA GLY A 123 -22.18 9.62 3.18
C GLY A 123 -21.84 8.70 4.36
N GLY A 124 -20.57 8.68 4.79
CA GLY A 124 -20.09 7.82 5.87
C GLY A 124 -19.67 6.42 5.43
N LYS A 125 -19.71 6.13 4.12
CA LYS A 125 -19.35 4.82 3.55
C LYS A 125 -18.19 4.92 2.59
N VAL A 126 -17.51 3.80 2.38
CA VAL A 126 -16.45 3.67 1.37
C VAL A 126 -17.06 3.62 -0.02
N ALA A 127 -16.76 4.62 -0.83
CA ALA A 127 -16.92 4.57 -2.28
C ALA A 127 -15.55 4.47 -2.95
N ALA A 128 -15.48 3.81 -4.11
CA ALA A 128 -14.22 3.44 -4.73
C ALA A 128 -14.25 3.62 -6.25
N ASN A 129 -13.08 3.84 -6.85
CA ASN A 129 -12.92 3.90 -8.29
C ASN A 129 -11.55 3.37 -8.71
N PHE A 130 -11.59 2.39 -9.60
CA PHE A 130 -10.42 1.77 -10.21
C PHE A 130 -10.55 1.81 -11.73
N SER A 131 -9.42 1.68 -12.42
CA SER A 131 -9.40 1.52 -13.86
C SER A 131 -8.50 0.38 -14.27
N TRP A 132 -9.01 -0.48 -15.14
CA TRP A 132 -8.27 -1.62 -15.64
C TRP A 132 -8.77 -1.98 -17.04
N PHE A 133 -7.81 -2.18 -17.96
CA PHE A 133 -8.07 -2.64 -19.32
C PHE A 133 -9.12 -1.80 -20.07
N ASN A 134 -8.90 -0.47 -20.11
CA ASN A 134 -9.77 0.51 -20.76
C ASN A 134 -11.14 0.75 -20.10
N ASN A 135 -11.42 0.10 -18.97
CA ASN A 135 -12.69 0.21 -18.25
C ASN A 135 -12.54 0.96 -16.93
N GLU A 136 -13.59 1.69 -16.55
CA GLU A 136 -13.76 2.25 -15.21
C GLU A 136 -14.62 1.32 -14.35
N TYR A 137 -14.22 1.12 -13.10
CA TYR A 137 -14.93 0.32 -12.11
C TYR A 137 -15.21 1.19 -10.88
N CYS A 138 -16.46 1.66 -10.76
CA CYS A 138 -16.90 2.56 -9.70
C CYS A 138 -18.04 1.99 -8.83
N LYS A 139 -18.48 0.75 -9.12
CA LYS A 139 -19.53 0.03 -8.41
C LYS A 139 -19.25 -1.45 -8.41
N GLY A 140 -19.61 -2.14 -7.33
CA GLY A 140 -19.49 -3.59 -7.23
C GLY A 140 -18.03 -4.08 -7.22
N VAL A 141 -17.10 -3.27 -6.74
CA VAL A 141 -15.66 -3.65 -6.67
C VAL A 141 -15.40 -4.63 -5.54
N GLY A 142 -16.29 -4.69 -4.54
CA GLY A 142 -16.25 -5.68 -3.47
C GLY A 142 -15.10 -5.42 -2.50
N SER A 143 -14.29 -6.45 -2.23
CA SER A 143 -13.16 -6.37 -1.31
C SER A 143 -11.99 -5.59 -1.92
N ILE A 144 -11.50 -4.61 -1.16
CA ILE A 144 -10.37 -3.76 -1.51
C ILE A 144 -9.46 -3.59 -0.29
N GLN A 145 -8.29 -3.01 -0.52
CA GLN A 145 -7.32 -2.70 0.53
C GLN A 145 -7.04 -1.20 0.56
N LEU A 146 -7.05 -0.59 1.75
CA LEU A 146 -6.75 0.84 1.91
C LEU A 146 -5.39 1.04 2.57
N LEU A 147 -4.60 1.96 2.03
CA LEU A 147 -3.28 2.25 2.57
C LEU A 147 -3.40 3.12 3.83
N VAL A 148 -2.91 2.60 4.94
CA VAL A 148 -2.94 3.27 6.24
C VAL A 148 -1.62 4.01 6.48
N ARG A 149 -1.74 5.25 6.97
CA ARG A 149 -0.63 6.03 7.47
C ARG A 149 -0.45 5.75 8.96
N LEU A 150 0.44 4.83 9.29
CA LEU A 150 0.85 4.54 10.66
C LEU A 150 1.55 5.76 11.30
N GLY A 151 1.50 5.84 12.63
CA GLY A 151 2.14 6.91 13.38
C GLY A 151 3.67 6.86 13.31
N PRO A 152 4.37 8.02 13.38
CA PRO A 152 5.83 8.09 13.25
C PRO A 152 6.61 7.42 14.39
N HIS A 153 5.92 6.98 15.46
CA HIS A 153 6.49 6.20 16.54
C HIS A 153 6.40 4.68 16.30
N VAL A 154 5.63 4.25 15.29
CA VAL A 154 5.38 2.84 14.93
C VAL A 154 6.22 2.41 13.73
N VAL A 155 6.31 3.25 12.70
CA VAL A 155 7.02 2.94 11.45
C VAL A 155 8.45 3.44 11.44
N GLY A 156 9.31 2.79 10.66
CA GLY A 156 10.70 3.19 10.39
C GLY A 156 10.87 3.91 9.05
N TYR A 157 9.78 4.38 8.44
CA TYR A 157 9.78 5.11 7.17
C TYR A 157 8.80 6.29 7.20
N GLU A 158 8.93 7.18 6.22
CA GLU A 158 7.97 8.24 5.92
C GLU A 158 7.46 8.12 4.48
N TYR A 159 6.22 8.57 4.24
CA TYR A 159 5.68 8.73 2.89
C TYR A 159 5.88 10.14 2.37
N GLY A 160 6.10 10.27 1.07
CA GLY A 160 6.21 11.55 0.37
C GLY A 160 5.72 11.43 -1.08
N TRP A 161 5.23 12.55 -1.61
CA TRP A 161 4.76 12.65 -2.99
C TRP A 161 5.87 13.27 -3.84
N ILE A 162 6.47 12.46 -4.70
CA ILE A 162 7.72 12.78 -5.41
C ILE A 162 7.42 12.92 -6.91
N PRO A 163 7.90 13.97 -7.59
CA PRO A 163 7.75 14.10 -9.04
C PRO A 163 8.27 12.87 -9.77
N PHE A 164 7.57 12.43 -10.81
CA PHE A 164 7.90 11.21 -11.55
C PHE A 164 9.37 11.11 -11.96
N PRO A 165 10.05 12.15 -12.49
CA PRO A 165 11.45 12.04 -12.91
C PRO A 165 12.40 11.68 -11.75
N GLU A 166 12.11 12.18 -10.55
CA GLU A 166 12.86 11.82 -9.34
C GLU A 166 12.44 10.43 -8.83
N ALA A 167 11.14 10.12 -8.85
CA ALA A 167 10.60 8.83 -8.43
C ALA A 167 10.99 7.66 -9.36
N ALA A 168 11.34 7.92 -10.61
CA ALA A 168 11.69 6.94 -11.63
C ALA A 168 13.20 6.70 -11.82
N THR A 169 14.07 7.31 -11.00
CA THR A 169 15.51 6.97 -11.02
C THR A 169 15.78 5.57 -10.44
N PHE A 170 16.76 4.87 -11.01
CA PHE A 170 17.20 3.53 -10.57
C PHE A 170 18.60 3.55 -9.96
N GLU A 171 19.03 4.72 -9.49
CA GLU A 171 20.37 4.92 -8.93
C GLU A 171 20.55 4.19 -7.60
N GLU A 172 21.75 3.64 -7.40
CA GLU A 172 22.13 3.06 -6.12
C GLU A 172 22.15 4.13 -5.03
N GLY A 173 21.57 3.84 -3.86
CA GLY A 173 21.47 4.80 -2.77
C GLY A 173 20.28 5.77 -2.84
N LYS A 174 19.36 5.59 -3.82
CA LYS A 174 18.11 6.35 -3.86
C LYS A 174 17.33 6.21 -2.54
N THR A 175 16.97 7.36 -1.98
CA THR A 175 16.31 7.42 -0.66
C THR A 175 14.79 7.24 -0.75
N TRP A 176 14.16 7.79 -1.79
CA TRP A 176 12.73 7.64 -2.05
C TRP A 176 12.46 6.45 -2.96
N LYS A 177 11.75 5.45 -2.48
CA LYS A 177 11.32 4.30 -3.27
C LYS A 177 9.81 4.40 -3.52
N PRO A 178 9.31 4.22 -4.75
CA PRO A 178 7.87 4.16 -5.00
C PRO A 178 7.19 3.14 -4.07
N VAL A 179 5.98 3.44 -3.61
CA VAL A 179 5.12 2.41 -3.02
C VAL A 179 4.58 1.57 -4.16
N HIS A 180 4.86 0.27 -4.16
CA HIS A 180 4.49 -0.62 -5.26
C HIS A 180 4.01 -1.99 -4.78
N VAL A 181 3.25 -2.65 -5.65
CA VAL A 181 2.85 -4.05 -5.50
C VAL A 181 3.38 -4.83 -6.70
N ASN A 182 4.15 -5.88 -6.43
CA ASN A 182 4.83 -6.62 -7.48
C ASN A 182 3.87 -7.48 -8.29
N ASN A 183 4.09 -7.52 -9.61
CA ASN A 183 3.41 -8.45 -10.49
C ASN A 183 4.34 -8.88 -11.62
N HIS A 184 4.18 -10.10 -12.11
CA HIS A 184 4.96 -10.63 -13.23
C HIS A 184 4.85 -9.81 -14.53
N LYS A 185 3.77 -9.03 -14.69
CA LYS A 185 3.56 -8.12 -15.83
C LYS A 185 4.15 -6.71 -15.62
N GLY A 186 4.57 -6.38 -14.40
CA GLY A 186 5.06 -5.06 -14.02
C GLY A 186 4.57 -4.66 -12.63
N ASP A 187 5.43 -3.98 -11.88
CA ASP A 187 5.07 -3.48 -10.55
C ASP A 187 4.15 -2.27 -10.68
N ILE A 188 3.06 -2.26 -9.91
CA ILE A 188 2.09 -1.17 -9.95
C ILE A 188 2.27 -0.30 -8.70
N SER A 189 2.52 0.98 -8.96
CA SER A 189 2.58 2.06 -7.97
C SER A 189 1.32 2.94 -8.03
N VAL A 190 1.26 3.94 -7.17
CA VAL A 190 0.19 4.94 -7.14
C VAL A 190 0.77 6.35 -7.27
N GLY A 191 0.05 7.24 -7.94
CA GLY A 191 0.45 8.62 -8.12
C GLY A 191 -0.72 9.53 -8.42
N VAL A 192 -0.49 10.84 -8.35
CA VAL A 192 -1.45 11.87 -8.74
C VAL A 192 -1.05 12.43 -10.08
N VAL A 193 -1.97 12.41 -11.04
CA VAL A 193 -1.80 13.01 -12.36
C VAL A 193 -2.21 14.47 -12.28
N ASN A 194 -1.31 15.37 -12.66
CA ASN A 194 -1.57 16.79 -12.84
C ASN A 194 -2.06 17.02 -14.29
N LEU A 195 -3.36 17.19 -14.43
CA LEU A 195 -4.05 17.36 -15.70
C LEU A 195 -3.99 18.81 -16.19
N ALA A 196 -4.36 19.02 -17.45
CA ALA A 196 -4.53 20.35 -18.01
C ALA A 196 -5.51 21.20 -17.17
N GLY A 197 -5.23 22.50 -17.04
CA GLY A 197 -6.04 23.40 -16.22
C GLY A 197 -5.83 23.26 -14.71
N GLY A 198 -4.76 22.58 -14.28
CA GLY A 198 -4.37 22.47 -12.87
C GLY A 198 -5.15 21.40 -12.09
N LYS A 199 -6.02 20.63 -12.75
CA LYS A 199 -6.78 19.56 -12.11
C LYS A 199 -5.89 18.39 -11.70
N GLN A 200 -6.26 17.69 -10.66
CA GLN A 200 -5.48 16.61 -10.05
C GLN A 200 -6.36 15.38 -9.84
N ILE A 201 -5.83 14.18 -10.09
CA ILE A 201 -6.55 12.92 -9.86
C ILE A 201 -5.60 11.79 -9.46
N LEU A 202 -6.01 10.99 -8.48
CA LEU A 202 -5.26 9.81 -8.04
C LEU A 202 -5.42 8.65 -9.05
N ALA A 203 -4.31 8.03 -9.40
CA ALA A 203 -4.18 7.08 -10.50
C ALA A 203 -3.22 5.93 -10.15
N LYS A 204 -3.36 4.79 -10.84
CA LYS A 204 -2.29 3.79 -10.89
C LYS A 204 -1.15 4.28 -11.76
N VAL A 205 0.07 3.92 -11.41
CA VAL A 205 1.29 4.30 -12.12
C VAL A 205 2.18 3.08 -12.27
N ASP A 206 2.57 2.76 -13.49
CA ASP A 206 3.66 1.84 -13.77
C ASP A 206 4.92 2.69 -14.03
N VAL A 207 5.78 2.77 -13.01
CA VAL A 207 6.97 3.63 -13.04
C VAL A 207 7.98 3.12 -14.08
N ARG A 208 8.12 1.80 -14.23
CA ARG A 208 9.10 1.20 -15.16
C ARG A 208 8.67 1.37 -16.62
N ASN A 209 7.37 1.25 -16.90
CA ASN A 209 6.82 1.40 -18.24
C ASN A 209 6.32 2.83 -18.53
N GLU A 210 6.65 3.79 -17.66
CA GLU A 210 6.28 5.20 -17.77
C GLU A 210 4.81 5.41 -18.13
N SER A 211 3.88 4.80 -17.39
CA SER A 211 2.47 4.90 -17.70
C SER A 211 1.60 5.14 -16.47
N TYR A 212 0.45 5.77 -16.68
CA TYR A 212 -0.59 5.89 -15.67
C TYR A 212 -1.97 5.49 -16.23
N GLY A 213 -2.92 5.21 -15.33
CA GLY A 213 -4.33 5.07 -15.66
C GLY A 213 -5.24 5.49 -14.51
N TYR A 214 -6.35 6.14 -14.82
CA TYR A 214 -7.42 6.43 -13.86
C TYR A 214 -8.79 6.26 -14.50
N GLY A 215 -9.79 5.89 -13.70
CA GLY A 215 -11.18 5.77 -14.15
C GLY A 215 -11.88 7.11 -14.14
N TYR A 216 -12.50 7.48 -15.27
CA TYR A 216 -13.35 8.66 -15.38
C TYR A 216 -14.35 8.52 -16.54
N GLN A 217 -15.62 8.84 -16.30
CA GLN A 217 -16.70 8.88 -17.30
C GLN A 217 -16.86 7.56 -18.10
N GLY A 218 -16.82 6.43 -17.40
CA GLY A 218 -17.05 5.09 -17.91
C GLY A 218 -15.84 4.45 -18.58
N LYS A 219 -14.67 5.09 -18.56
CA LYS A 219 -13.45 4.60 -19.24
C LYS A 219 -12.21 4.77 -18.37
N GLU A 220 -11.20 3.97 -18.67
CA GLU A 220 -9.84 4.30 -18.25
C GLU A 220 -9.29 5.41 -19.13
N ILE A 221 -8.81 6.48 -18.50
CA ILE A 221 -7.98 7.49 -19.13
C ILE A 221 -6.53 7.17 -18.78
N SER A 222 -5.71 6.94 -19.80
CA SER A 222 -4.32 6.52 -19.63
C SER A 222 -3.40 7.27 -20.57
N ALA A 223 -2.16 7.49 -20.14
CA ALA A 223 -1.09 7.98 -21.00
C ALA A 223 0.23 7.27 -20.68
N ARG A 224 1.20 7.39 -21.59
CA ARG A 224 2.52 6.77 -21.48
C ARG A 224 3.65 7.74 -21.84
N GLY A 225 4.88 7.38 -21.49
CA GLY A 225 6.11 8.09 -21.85
C GLY A 225 6.12 9.52 -21.31
N PRO A 226 6.46 10.53 -22.15
CA PRO A 226 6.57 11.93 -21.72
C PRO A 226 5.31 12.49 -21.05
N ALA A 227 4.12 12.04 -21.47
CA ALA A 227 2.87 12.47 -20.87
C ALA A 227 2.71 11.98 -19.42
N CYS A 228 3.27 10.81 -19.07
CA CYS A 228 3.35 10.33 -17.70
C CYS A 228 4.47 11.07 -16.94
N ALA A 229 5.68 11.07 -17.49
CA ALA A 229 6.86 11.60 -16.80
C ALA A 229 6.76 13.08 -16.44
N SER A 230 6.05 13.88 -17.24
CA SER A 230 5.86 15.32 -17.00
C SER A 230 4.67 15.69 -16.12
N SER A 231 3.72 14.77 -15.90
CA SER A 231 2.45 15.10 -15.24
C SER A 231 2.24 14.39 -13.90
N VAL A 232 3.00 13.33 -13.60
CA VAL A 232 2.72 12.49 -12.42
C VAL A 232 3.59 12.87 -11.22
N THR A 233 2.96 12.89 -10.05
CA THR A 233 3.62 12.88 -8.73
C THR A 233 3.35 11.54 -8.06
N VAL A 234 4.38 10.72 -7.86
CA VAL A 234 4.31 9.34 -7.37
C VAL A 234 4.36 9.30 -5.85
N LEU A 235 3.57 8.43 -5.24
CA LEU A 235 3.73 8.13 -3.81
C LEU A 235 4.99 7.28 -3.61
N CYS A 236 5.92 7.80 -2.82
CA CYS A 236 7.13 7.12 -2.43
C CYS A 236 7.20 7.00 -0.90
N ARG A 237 8.09 6.13 -0.45
CA ARG A 237 8.50 5.98 0.94
C ARG A 237 10.02 6.10 1.07
N LYS A 238 10.48 6.65 2.19
CA LYS A 238 11.88 6.81 2.54
C LYS A 238 12.16 6.25 3.92
N ALA A 239 13.23 5.48 4.06
CA ALA A 239 13.65 4.97 5.36
C ALA A 239 14.12 6.11 6.27
N MET A 240 13.69 6.08 7.53
CA MET A 240 14.22 6.98 8.54
C MET A 240 15.66 6.59 8.92
N PRO A 241 16.44 7.51 9.52
CA PRO A 241 17.80 7.22 9.96
C PRO A 241 17.88 5.94 10.81
N GLY A 242 18.79 5.04 10.44
CA GLY A 242 19.00 3.76 11.13
C GLY A 242 18.10 2.60 10.66
N TYR A 243 17.15 2.85 9.76
CA TYR A 243 16.30 1.83 9.16
C TYR A 243 16.62 1.60 7.69
N LYS A 244 16.13 0.48 7.13
CA LYS A 244 16.28 0.13 5.72
C LYS A 244 14.95 -0.38 5.18
N LEU A 245 14.54 0.15 4.03
CA LEU A 245 13.42 -0.39 3.27
C LEU A 245 13.91 -1.56 2.43
N ASP A 246 13.12 -2.64 2.42
CA ASP A 246 13.36 -3.77 1.51
C ASP A 246 13.38 -3.28 0.05
N GLY A 247 14.16 -3.99 -0.77
CA GLY A 247 14.36 -3.72 -2.20
C GLY A 247 13.14 -4.05 -3.03
#